data_AF-A0A1J5S3T5-F1
#
_entry.id   AF-A0A1J5S3T5-F1
#
_cell.length_a   1.000
_cell.length_b   1.000
_cell.length_c   1.000
_cell.angle_alpha   90.00
_cell.angle_beta   90.00
_cell.angle_gamma   90.00
#
_symmetry.space_group_name_H-M   'P 1'
#
loop_
_entity.id
_entity.type
_entity.pdbx_description
1 polymer ?
#
loop_
_entity_poly.entity_id
_entity_poly.type
_entity_poly.pdbx_seq_one_letter_code
_entity_poly.pdbx_strand_id
1 'polypeptide(L)'
;MYDRHAIYRTWAPADSPWSAWVKPVPFATMDILCERDDSDEAPPPVSGEKLPIKPGQAVLVDLPGPDSVSLGLWLARAAGYRPIPVFASCTAETSLYLHRVDTMRTQRALIRGARELGEWVVSRDALPAFLVDFTRSGVGRELSSHRHFDNRSALFPSDFPSGGKLLENGIRSCAVIRDQATPLGDDLRYALLPWKKAGIEVTVLSLTGESADFPWPPTFPLVRLWHRLALTVTLRRNLQGGYGRFVQESSGG
;
A
#
# COMPACT_ATOMS: atom_id res chain seq x y z
N MET A 1 21.02 -14.04 7.94
CA MET A 1 19.66 -14.56 7.68
C MET A 1 18.68 -13.60 8.36
N TYR A 2 17.78 -12.97 7.61
CA TYR A 2 16.83 -12.00 8.19
C TYR A 2 15.61 -12.71 8.76
N ASP A 3 15.25 -12.42 10.01
CA ASP A 3 13.98 -12.88 10.61
C ASP A 3 12.85 -11.99 10.09
N ARG A 4 11.89 -12.56 9.36
CA ARG A 4 10.70 -11.85 8.87
C ARG A 4 9.93 -11.13 9.98
N HIS A 5 9.92 -11.67 11.21
CA HIS A 5 9.25 -11.02 12.33
C HIS A 5 10.04 -9.79 12.79
N ALA A 6 11.37 -9.83 12.75
CA ALA A 6 12.20 -8.65 13.03
C ALA A 6 11.96 -7.55 12.00
N ILE A 7 11.91 -7.91 10.71
CA ILE A 7 11.56 -6.96 9.63
C ILE A 7 10.18 -6.36 9.90
N TYR A 8 9.16 -7.19 10.14
CA TYR A 8 7.81 -6.71 10.44
C TYR A 8 7.77 -5.77 11.65
N ARG A 9 8.45 -6.10 12.76
CA ARG A 9 8.51 -5.26 13.97
C ARG A 9 9.13 -3.89 13.72
N THR A 10 10.05 -3.76 12.77
CA THR A 10 10.60 -2.44 12.40
C THR A 10 9.54 -1.54 11.75
N TRP A 11 8.67 -2.12 10.90
CA TRP A 11 7.58 -1.37 10.26
C TRP A 11 6.36 -1.17 11.18
N ALA A 12 6.13 -2.11 12.10
CA ALA A 12 5.01 -2.12 13.03
C ALA A 12 5.47 -2.13 14.50
N PRO A 13 6.17 -1.08 14.97
CA PRO A 13 6.67 -1.04 16.35
C PRO A 13 5.49 -0.97 17.33
N ALA A 14 5.56 -1.73 18.42
CA ALA A 14 4.42 -1.91 19.34
C ALA A 14 3.95 -0.61 20.03
N ASP A 15 4.80 0.41 20.06
CA ASP A 15 4.55 1.71 20.67
C ASP A 15 4.01 2.77 19.71
N SER A 16 3.90 2.47 18.40
CA SER A 16 3.25 3.39 17.47
C SER A 16 1.74 3.16 17.46
N PRO A 17 0.92 4.24 17.53
CA PRO A 17 -0.52 4.12 17.44
C PRO A 17 -1.00 3.60 16.08
N TRP A 18 -0.12 3.61 15.07
CA TRP A 18 -0.43 3.29 13.68
C TRP A 18 -0.10 1.84 13.29
N SER A 19 0.61 1.09 14.14
CA SER A 19 1.10 -0.25 13.83
C SER A 19 -0.01 -1.26 13.51
N ALA A 20 -1.23 -1.03 13.99
CA ALA A 20 -2.38 -1.87 13.70
C ALA A 20 -2.77 -1.89 12.21
N TRP A 21 -2.31 -0.92 11.40
CA TRP A 21 -2.61 -0.83 9.97
C TRP A 21 -1.49 -1.34 9.07
N VAL A 22 -0.36 -1.78 9.64
CA VAL A 22 0.67 -2.49 8.86
C VAL A 22 0.13 -3.86 8.49
N LYS A 23 0.02 -4.16 7.20
CA LYS A 23 -0.46 -5.46 6.74
C LYS A 23 0.66 -6.51 6.85
N PRO A 24 0.41 -7.69 7.47
CA PRO A 24 1.43 -8.73 7.63
C PRO A 24 1.69 -9.52 6.33
N VAL A 25 0.79 -9.45 5.35
CA VAL A 25 0.80 -10.24 4.10
C VAL A 25 2.15 -10.22 3.36
N PRO A 26 2.74 -9.05 3.03
CA PRO A 26 4.03 -9.03 2.34
C PRO A 26 5.15 -9.65 3.18
N PHE A 27 5.09 -9.60 4.52
CA PHE A 27 6.12 -10.13 5.41
C PHE A 27 6.02 -11.64 5.60
N ALA A 28 4.81 -12.19 5.61
CA ALA A 28 4.58 -13.62 5.77
C ALA A 28 5.22 -14.45 4.65
N THR A 29 5.35 -13.87 3.45
CA THR A 29 5.89 -14.53 2.25
C THR A 29 7.34 -14.15 1.93
N MET A 30 8.08 -13.53 2.86
CA MET A 30 9.48 -13.09 2.66
C MET A 30 10.52 -14.21 2.77
N ASP A 31 10.15 -15.41 3.24
CA ASP A 31 11.10 -16.51 3.44
C ASP A 31 11.84 -16.86 2.12
N ILE A 32 11.14 -16.78 0.99
CA ILE A 32 11.66 -17.04 -0.37
C ILE A 32 12.76 -16.03 -0.78
N LEU A 33 12.70 -14.81 -0.25
CA LEU A 33 13.62 -13.72 -0.61
C LEU A 33 14.82 -13.62 0.32
N CYS A 34 14.66 -14.00 1.59
CA CYS A 34 15.75 -13.96 2.56
C CYS A 34 16.88 -14.97 2.24
N GLU A 35 16.65 -15.88 1.29
CA GLU A 35 17.58 -16.91 0.82
C GLU A 35 18.28 -16.56 -0.50
N ARG A 36 17.87 -15.50 -1.22
CA ARG A 36 18.46 -15.11 -2.51
C ARG A 36 19.37 -13.90 -2.35
N ASP A 37 20.59 -14.01 -2.89
CA ASP A 37 21.57 -12.92 -2.88
C ASP A 37 21.13 -11.78 -3.81
N ASP A 38 21.26 -10.54 -3.32
CA ASP A 38 20.66 -9.31 -3.86
C ASP A 38 21.51 -8.75 -5.03
N SER A 39 21.29 -9.23 -6.25
CA SER A 39 21.88 -8.64 -7.46
C SER A 39 20.93 -7.73 -8.25
N ASP A 40 19.69 -7.52 -7.80
CA ASP A 40 18.76 -6.62 -8.48
C ASP A 40 19.06 -5.17 -8.10
N GLU A 41 19.40 -4.35 -9.11
CA GLU A 41 19.62 -2.92 -8.98
C GLU A 41 18.39 -2.26 -8.34
N ALA A 42 18.59 -1.66 -7.16
CA ALA A 42 17.51 -0.98 -6.47
C ALA A 42 17.03 0.20 -7.32
N PRO A 43 15.70 0.43 -7.42
CA PRO A 43 15.21 1.61 -8.10
C PRO A 43 15.81 2.87 -7.47
N PRO A 44 16.06 3.92 -8.27
CA PRO A 44 16.56 5.17 -7.74
C PRO A 44 15.60 5.70 -6.66
N PRO A 45 16.13 6.30 -5.58
CA PRO A 45 15.29 6.77 -4.50
C PRO A 45 14.33 7.86 -4.98
N VAL A 46 13.07 7.77 -4.58
CA VAL A 46 12.05 8.77 -4.88
C VAL A 46 12.15 9.89 -3.85
N SER A 47 12.47 11.11 -4.30
CA SER A 47 12.52 12.30 -3.44
C SER A 47 11.16 12.98 -3.35
N GLY A 48 10.80 13.41 -2.13
CA GLY A 48 9.61 14.20 -1.85
C GLY A 48 9.85 15.69 -1.66
N GLU A 49 11.04 16.21 -1.99
CA GLU A 49 11.44 17.60 -1.69
C GLU A 49 10.48 18.68 -2.21
N LYS A 50 9.79 18.41 -3.32
CA LYS A 50 8.86 19.35 -3.96
C LYS A 50 7.42 19.22 -3.45
N LEU A 51 7.14 18.29 -2.54
CA LEU A 51 5.79 18.03 -2.08
C LEU A 51 5.34 19.11 -1.08
N PRO A 52 4.24 19.84 -1.35
CA PRO A 52 3.73 20.87 -0.45
C PRO A 52 2.91 20.28 0.71
N ILE A 53 3.52 19.36 1.49
CA ILE A 53 2.86 18.70 2.62
C ILE A 53 2.72 19.68 3.78
N LYS A 54 1.51 19.84 4.30
CA LYS A 54 1.23 20.77 5.40
C LYS A 54 1.55 20.13 6.76
N PRO A 55 1.95 20.92 7.77
CA PRO A 55 2.06 20.42 9.14
C PRO A 55 0.76 19.80 9.63
N GLY A 56 0.83 18.66 10.32
CA GLY A 56 -0.36 17.95 10.85
C GLY A 56 -1.14 17.14 9.81
N GLN A 57 -0.69 17.10 8.55
CA GLN A 57 -1.34 16.35 7.47
C GLN A 57 -0.84 14.90 7.45
N ALA A 58 -1.74 13.91 7.39
CA ALA A 58 -1.34 12.53 7.09
C ALA A 58 -0.94 12.38 5.62
N VAL A 59 -0.17 11.35 5.30
CA VAL A 59 0.22 11.06 3.92
C VAL A 59 -0.28 9.68 3.50
N LEU A 60 -0.73 9.56 2.26
CA LEU A 60 -1.00 8.29 1.60
C LEU A 60 -0.24 8.26 0.28
N VAL A 61 0.68 7.32 0.13
CA VAL A 61 1.52 7.16 -1.05
C VAL A 61 0.93 6.07 -1.95
N ASP A 62 0.41 6.47 -3.11
CA ASP A 62 -0.18 5.61 -4.15
C ASP A 62 0.72 5.58 -5.39
N LEU A 63 1.89 4.94 -5.22
CA LEU A 63 2.95 4.76 -6.23
C LEU A 63 3.21 3.25 -6.46
N PRO A 64 4.02 2.83 -7.46
CA PRO A 64 4.45 1.43 -7.53
C PRO A 64 5.02 0.99 -6.20
N GLY A 65 4.81 -0.26 -5.80
CA GLY A 65 5.20 -0.75 -4.47
C GLY A 65 6.62 -0.34 -4.01
N PRO A 66 7.69 -0.53 -4.81
CA PRO A 66 9.04 -0.08 -4.46
C PRO A 66 9.17 1.43 -4.27
N ASP A 67 8.54 2.22 -5.13
CA ASP A 67 8.56 3.69 -5.09
C ASP A 67 7.76 4.22 -3.89
N SER A 68 6.66 3.54 -3.56
CA SER A 68 5.86 3.81 -2.38
C SER A 68 6.68 3.60 -1.10
N VAL A 69 7.43 2.49 -1.02
CA VAL A 69 8.38 2.24 0.07
C VAL A 69 9.48 3.29 0.10
N SER A 70 10.08 3.61 -1.05
CA SER A 70 11.17 4.58 -1.14
C SER A 70 10.75 5.98 -0.67
N LEU A 71 9.61 6.49 -1.14
CA LEU A 71 9.10 7.78 -0.71
C LEU A 71 8.68 7.76 0.78
N GLY A 72 8.12 6.65 1.26
CA GLY A 72 7.83 6.46 2.68
C GLY A 72 9.08 6.60 3.57
N LEU A 73 10.18 5.97 3.18
CA LEU A 73 11.47 6.10 3.86
C LEU A 73 12.01 7.53 3.81
N TRP A 74 11.90 8.19 2.66
CA TRP A 74 12.28 9.60 2.53
C TRP A 74 11.47 10.48 3.50
N LEU A 75 10.14 10.29 3.58
CA LEU A 75 9.26 11.04 4.49
C LEU A 75 9.61 10.78 5.96
N ALA A 76 9.99 9.54 6.31
CA ALA A 76 10.42 9.21 7.66
C ALA A 76 11.71 9.95 8.04
N ARG A 77 12.71 9.92 7.15
CA ARG A 77 14.02 10.53 7.39
C ARG A 77 13.96 12.06 7.37
N ALA A 78 13.28 12.64 6.38
CA ALA A 78 13.30 14.08 6.12
C ALA A 78 12.23 14.84 6.92
N ALA A 79 11.07 14.23 7.16
CA ALA A 79 9.90 14.89 7.74
C ALA A 79 9.34 14.19 8.99
N GLY A 80 9.99 13.12 9.47
CA GLY A 80 9.63 12.46 10.72
C GLY A 80 8.33 11.66 10.67
N TYR A 81 7.85 11.29 9.49
CA TYR A 81 6.65 10.45 9.35
C TYR A 81 6.91 9.01 9.78
N ARG A 82 5.84 8.31 10.17
CA ARG A 82 5.86 6.85 10.34
C ARG A 82 5.36 6.20 9.06
N PRO A 83 6.20 5.46 8.32
CA PRO A 83 5.75 4.67 7.18
C PRO A 83 4.89 3.49 7.64
N ILE A 84 3.73 3.30 7.02
CA ILE A 84 2.76 2.24 7.34
C ILE A 84 2.49 1.42 6.07
N PRO A 85 3.15 0.27 5.86
CA PRO A 85 2.90 -0.59 4.71
C PRO A 85 1.50 -1.21 4.74
N VAL A 86 0.65 -0.86 3.78
CA VAL A 86 -0.74 -1.37 3.63
C VAL A 86 -0.87 -2.33 2.43
N PHE A 87 0.25 -2.92 1.98
CA PHE A 87 0.26 -3.85 0.85
C PHE A 87 -0.47 -5.16 1.18
N ALA A 88 -1.33 -5.63 0.26
CA ALA A 88 -2.18 -6.81 0.48
C ALA A 88 -2.00 -7.92 -0.57
N SER A 89 -1.22 -7.66 -1.62
CA SER A 89 -0.89 -8.64 -2.65
C SER A 89 0.13 -9.63 -2.09
N CYS A 90 -0.11 -10.94 -2.26
CA CYS A 90 0.83 -11.97 -1.80
C CYS A 90 1.70 -12.51 -2.94
N THR A 91 2.84 -13.08 -2.57
CA THR A 91 3.70 -13.84 -3.48
C THR A 91 3.30 -15.32 -3.42
N ALA A 92 3.04 -15.95 -4.57
CA ALA A 92 2.91 -17.41 -4.65
C ALA A 92 4.16 -18.12 -4.13
N GLU A 93 3.99 -19.27 -3.47
CA GLU A 93 5.08 -20.03 -2.84
C GLU A 93 6.09 -20.62 -3.83
N THR A 94 5.77 -20.65 -5.13
CA THR A 94 6.66 -21.19 -6.16
C THR A 94 6.95 -20.16 -7.26
N SER A 95 8.23 -20.08 -7.63
CA SER A 95 8.75 -19.17 -8.66
C SER A 95 8.35 -19.56 -10.09
N LEU A 96 7.59 -20.65 -10.25
CA LEU A 96 7.15 -21.14 -11.56
C LEU A 96 6.02 -20.30 -12.19
N TYR A 97 5.42 -19.39 -11.41
CA TYR A 97 4.31 -18.54 -11.86
C TYR A 97 4.72 -17.07 -11.98
N LEU A 98 4.21 -16.42 -13.02
CA LEU A 98 4.30 -14.99 -13.22
C LEU A 98 3.21 -14.29 -12.41
N HIS A 99 3.60 -13.47 -11.45
CA HIS A 99 2.65 -12.70 -10.63
C HIS A 99 2.13 -11.50 -11.42
N ARG A 100 0.82 -11.24 -11.29
CA ARG A 100 0.21 -10.07 -11.94
C ARG A 100 0.73 -8.77 -11.34
N VAL A 101 0.88 -8.71 -10.02
CA VAL A 101 1.50 -7.62 -9.27
C VAL A 101 2.91 -8.07 -8.85
N ASP A 102 3.94 -7.24 -9.12
CA ASP A 102 5.32 -7.55 -8.73
C ASP A 102 5.54 -7.29 -7.23
N THR A 103 5.14 -8.27 -6.43
CA THR A 103 5.29 -8.25 -4.97
C THR A 103 6.74 -8.45 -4.54
N MET A 104 7.58 -9.09 -5.36
CA MET A 104 8.96 -9.40 -5.03
C MET A 104 9.81 -8.14 -4.91
N ARG A 105 9.68 -7.19 -5.86
CA ARG A 105 10.37 -5.90 -5.76
C ARG A 105 9.92 -5.11 -4.54
N THR A 106 8.62 -5.14 -4.22
CA THR A 106 8.06 -4.47 -3.03
C THR A 106 8.61 -5.08 -1.75
N GLN A 107 8.68 -6.41 -1.66
CA GLN A 107 9.25 -7.11 -0.50
C GLN A 107 10.73 -6.81 -0.32
N ARG A 108 11.53 -6.80 -1.40
CA ARG A 108 12.95 -6.38 -1.33
C ARG A 108 13.09 -4.94 -0.83
N ALA A 109 12.26 -4.03 -1.32
CA ALA A 109 12.22 -2.65 -0.83
C ALA A 109 11.88 -2.59 0.67
N LEU A 110 10.94 -3.40 1.16
CA LEU A 110 10.60 -3.49 2.59
C LEU A 110 11.73 -4.08 3.44
N ILE A 111 12.43 -5.10 2.94
CA ILE A 111 13.59 -5.72 3.61
C ILE A 111 14.71 -4.68 3.75
N ARG A 112 15.06 -4.00 2.66
CA ARG A 112 16.07 -2.93 2.68
C ARG A 112 15.64 -1.77 3.58
N GLY A 113 14.40 -1.31 3.42
CA GLY A 113 13.83 -0.24 4.21
C GLY A 113 13.78 -0.54 5.71
N ALA A 114 13.61 -1.81 6.11
CA ALA A 114 13.72 -2.19 7.51
C ALA A 114 15.14 -2.02 8.08
N ARG A 115 16.18 -2.15 7.25
CA ARG A 115 17.57 -1.86 7.69
C ARG A 115 17.73 -0.37 7.92
N GLU A 116 17.32 0.44 6.94
CA GLU A 116 17.42 1.90 7.00
C GLU A 116 16.57 2.48 8.14
N LEU A 117 15.30 2.08 8.24
CA LEU A 117 14.38 2.54 9.29
C LEU A 117 14.81 2.09 10.69
N GLY A 118 15.48 0.95 10.81
CA GLY A 118 16.03 0.45 12.08
C GLY A 118 17.17 1.32 12.63
N GLU A 119 17.83 2.12 11.79
CA GLU A 119 18.87 3.06 12.18
C GLU A 119 18.30 4.44 12.59
N TRP A 120 17.01 4.68 12.37
CA TRP A 120 16.39 5.99 12.57
C TRP A 120 15.52 6.04 13.82
N VAL A 121 15.63 7.13 14.58
CA VAL A 121 14.72 7.42 15.68
C VAL A 121 13.51 8.15 15.12
N VAL A 122 12.43 7.40 14.86
CA VAL A 122 11.14 7.98 14.46
C VAL A 122 10.25 8.12 15.69
N SER A 123 9.70 9.32 15.90
CA SER A 123 8.85 9.63 17.06
C SER A 123 7.67 8.66 17.21
N ARG A 124 7.22 8.47 18.44
CA ARG A 124 5.97 7.74 18.74
C ARG A 124 4.74 8.47 18.22
N ASP A 125 4.78 9.79 18.26
CA ASP A 125 3.71 10.68 17.82
C ASP A 125 3.84 11.07 16.33
N ALA A 126 4.74 10.39 15.59
CA ALA A 126 4.93 10.62 14.18
C ALA A 126 3.60 10.45 13.40
N LEU A 127 3.33 11.37 12.49
CA LEU A 127 2.17 11.29 11.59
C LEU A 127 2.31 10.08 10.66
N PRO A 128 1.20 9.42 10.28
CA PRO A 128 1.25 8.25 9.43
C PRO A 128 1.50 8.63 7.96
N ALA A 129 2.34 7.86 7.30
CA ALA A 129 2.49 7.79 5.85
C ALA A 129 2.07 6.40 5.37
N PHE A 130 0.82 6.24 4.94
CA PHE A 130 0.28 4.97 4.45
C PHE A 130 0.84 4.64 3.09
N LEU A 131 1.49 3.48 2.95
CA LEU A 131 2.12 3.06 1.71
C LEU A 131 1.23 2.01 1.03
N VAL A 132 0.70 2.36 -0.13
CA VAL A 132 -0.07 1.44 -0.98
C VAL A 132 0.62 1.29 -2.34
N ASP A 133 0.30 0.20 -3.03
CA ASP A 133 0.80 -0.09 -4.37
C ASP A 133 -0.28 0.27 -5.38
N PHE A 134 -0.04 1.24 -6.26
CA PHE A 134 -1.04 1.61 -7.27
C PHE A 134 -1.32 0.45 -8.23
N THR A 135 -0.34 -0.43 -8.46
CA THR A 135 -0.44 -1.55 -9.40
C THR A 135 -1.26 -2.72 -8.83
N ARG A 136 -1.72 -2.63 -7.57
CA ARG A 136 -2.44 -3.69 -6.83
C ARG A 136 -3.64 -4.28 -7.57
N SER A 137 -4.37 -3.50 -8.36
CA SER A 137 -5.54 -3.97 -9.11
C SER A 137 -5.18 -4.67 -10.42
N GLY A 138 -3.88 -4.74 -10.75
CA GLY A 138 -3.35 -5.37 -11.96
C GLY A 138 -3.56 -4.54 -13.23
N VAL A 139 -3.69 -3.22 -13.09
CA VAL A 139 -3.71 -2.26 -14.21
C VAL A 139 -2.43 -2.41 -15.05
N GLY A 140 -2.57 -2.46 -16.37
CA GLY A 140 -1.44 -2.55 -17.31
C GLY A 140 -0.90 -3.95 -17.58
N ARG A 141 -1.49 -5.01 -17.02
CA ARG A 141 -1.12 -6.41 -17.31
C ARG A 141 -2.33 -7.27 -17.68
N GLU A 142 -2.41 -7.66 -18.94
CA GLU A 142 -3.34 -8.69 -19.42
C GLU A 142 -2.77 -10.09 -19.16
N LEU A 143 -3.63 -11.01 -18.73
CA LEU A 143 -3.25 -12.40 -18.50
C LEU A 143 -3.44 -13.19 -19.79
N SER A 144 -2.35 -13.60 -20.42
CA SER A 144 -2.40 -14.36 -21.68
C SER A 144 -2.03 -15.84 -21.55
N SER A 145 -1.76 -16.37 -20.33
CA SER A 145 -1.38 -17.78 -20.18
C SER A 145 -1.59 -18.43 -18.80
N HIS A 146 -1.64 -19.76 -18.80
CA HIS A 146 -1.79 -20.67 -17.65
C HIS A 146 -0.66 -20.63 -16.59
N ARG A 147 0.38 -19.84 -16.81
CA ARG A 147 1.51 -19.67 -15.87
C ARG A 147 1.37 -18.44 -14.96
N HIS A 148 0.20 -17.82 -14.88
CA HIS A 148 0.03 -16.60 -14.09
C HIS A 148 -0.67 -16.85 -12.74
N PHE A 149 -0.14 -16.20 -11.69
CA PHE A 149 -0.75 -16.14 -10.37
C PHE A 149 -1.47 -14.79 -10.22
N ASP A 150 -2.77 -14.84 -9.96
CA ASP A 150 -3.58 -13.64 -9.74
C ASP A 150 -3.47 -13.23 -8.27
N ASN A 151 -2.52 -12.33 -7.99
CA ASN A 151 -2.31 -11.68 -6.70
C ASN A 151 -2.80 -10.23 -6.69
N ARG A 152 -3.79 -9.89 -7.52
CA ARG A 152 -4.43 -8.58 -7.41
C ARG A 152 -5.05 -8.41 -6.05
N SER A 153 -5.02 -7.19 -5.54
CA SER A 153 -5.67 -6.81 -4.29
C SER A 153 -6.42 -5.50 -4.47
N ALA A 154 -7.27 -5.19 -3.49
CA ALA A 154 -8.01 -3.95 -3.41
C ALA A 154 -7.98 -3.41 -1.99
N LEU A 155 -8.14 -2.09 -1.89
CA LEU A 155 -8.25 -1.40 -0.62
C LEU A 155 -9.70 -1.37 -0.13
N PHE A 156 -9.85 -1.48 1.19
CA PHE A 156 -11.11 -1.40 1.90
C PHE A 156 -11.06 -0.32 2.98
N PRO A 157 -12.21 0.22 3.40
CA PRO A 157 -12.29 1.13 4.54
C PRO A 157 -11.57 0.65 5.81
N SER A 158 -11.56 -0.67 6.05
CA SER A 158 -10.91 -1.29 7.22
C SER A 158 -9.39 -1.32 7.13
N ASP A 159 -8.82 -1.06 5.96
CA ASP A 159 -7.36 -1.04 5.76
C ASP A 159 -6.72 0.24 6.29
N PHE A 160 -7.54 1.22 6.68
CA PHE A 160 -7.12 2.52 7.18
C PHE A 160 -7.75 2.79 8.56
N PRO A 161 -7.17 3.68 9.38
CA PRO A 161 -7.82 4.14 10.60
C PRO A 161 -9.16 4.79 10.29
N SER A 162 -10.09 4.77 11.25
CA SER A 162 -11.32 5.53 11.12
C SER A 162 -11.03 7.03 11.08
N GLY A 163 -11.93 7.82 10.49
CA GLY A 163 -11.80 9.28 10.55
C GLY A 163 -11.79 9.81 11.99
N GLY A 164 -12.55 9.19 12.90
CA GLY A 164 -12.50 9.52 14.33
C GLY A 164 -11.11 9.32 14.94
N LYS A 165 -10.46 8.19 14.63
CA LYS A 165 -9.09 7.92 15.10
C LYS A 165 -8.08 8.95 14.56
N LEU A 166 -8.22 9.38 13.31
CA LEU A 166 -7.39 10.47 12.77
C LEU A 166 -7.61 11.78 13.53
N LEU A 167 -8.88 12.18 13.72
CA LEU A 167 -9.23 13.41 14.43
C LEU A 167 -8.75 13.42 15.89
N GLU A 168 -8.87 12.29 16.60
CA GLU A 168 -8.35 12.11 17.96
C GLU A 168 -6.83 12.33 18.05
N ASN A 169 -6.10 12.08 16.96
CA ASN A 169 -4.66 12.32 16.86
C ASN A 169 -4.34 13.67 16.18
N GLY A 170 -5.31 14.58 16.11
CA GLY A 170 -5.13 15.93 15.55
C GLY A 170 -5.04 15.99 14.02
N ILE A 171 -5.22 14.87 13.33
CA ILE A 171 -5.12 14.78 11.86
C ILE A 171 -6.46 15.16 11.25
N ARG A 172 -6.47 16.26 10.50
CA ARG A 172 -7.68 16.78 9.82
C ARG A 172 -7.61 16.74 8.30
N SER A 173 -6.44 16.43 7.75
CA SER A 173 -6.24 16.35 6.32
C SER A 173 -5.27 15.22 5.95
N CYS A 174 -5.38 14.75 4.71
CA CYS A 174 -4.47 13.78 4.12
C CYS A 174 -4.06 14.20 2.70
N ALA A 175 -2.77 14.11 2.40
CA ALA A 175 -2.23 14.23 1.05
C ALA A 175 -2.08 12.85 0.43
N VAL A 176 -2.75 12.62 -0.70
CA VAL A 176 -2.58 11.42 -1.53
C VAL A 176 -1.54 11.71 -2.60
N ILE A 177 -0.33 11.17 -2.43
CA ILE A 177 0.79 11.37 -3.36
C ILE A 177 0.75 10.28 -4.42
N ARG A 178 0.80 10.67 -5.69
CA ARG A 178 0.77 9.73 -6.80
C ARG A 178 1.32 10.31 -8.10
N ASP A 179 1.46 9.47 -9.12
CA ASP A 179 1.58 9.94 -10.50
C ASP A 179 0.19 10.29 -11.07
N GLN A 180 0.03 11.53 -11.57
CA GLN A 180 -1.22 12.02 -12.15
C GLN A 180 -1.51 11.41 -13.54
N ALA A 181 -0.54 10.81 -14.21
CA ALA A 181 -0.73 10.17 -15.52
C ALA A 181 -1.67 8.94 -15.46
N THR A 182 -1.91 8.40 -14.27
CA THR A 182 -2.80 7.25 -14.07
C THR A 182 -4.12 7.67 -13.40
N PRO A 183 -5.28 7.09 -13.77
CA PRO A 183 -6.53 7.32 -13.05
C PRO A 183 -6.47 6.76 -11.62
N LEU A 184 -7.19 7.38 -10.68
CA LEU A 184 -7.19 6.92 -9.29
C LEU A 184 -8.01 5.64 -9.19
N GLY A 185 -7.48 4.62 -8.51
CA GLY A 185 -8.20 3.37 -8.28
C GLY A 185 -9.53 3.62 -7.55
N ASP A 186 -10.62 3.07 -8.09
CA ASP A 186 -11.94 3.17 -7.45
C ASP A 186 -11.94 2.56 -6.05
N ASP A 187 -11.15 1.52 -5.83
CA ASP A 187 -10.96 0.92 -4.51
C ASP A 187 -10.46 1.92 -3.47
N LEU A 188 -9.43 2.71 -3.76
CA LEU A 188 -8.92 3.76 -2.90
C LEU A 188 -9.96 4.86 -2.68
N ARG A 189 -10.63 5.30 -3.75
CA ARG A 189 -11.71 6.29 -3.70
C ARG A 189 -12.81 5.87 -2.73
N TYR A 190 -13.24 4.61 -2.80
CA TYR A 190 -14.25 4.05 -1.90
C TYR A 190 -13.72 3.79 -0.48
N ALA A 191 -12.45 3.38 -0.34
CA ALA A 191 -11.80 3.15 0.94
C ALA A 191 -11.71 4.42 1.79
N LEU A 192 -11.50 5.58 1.17
CA LEU A 192 -11.40 6.88 1.85
C LEU A 192 -12.74 7.59 2.08
N LEU A 193 -13.87 7.05 1.59
CA LEU A 193 -15.19 7.66 1.85
C LEU A 193 -15.51 7.90 3.34
N PRO A 194 -15.16 7.02 4.29
CA PRO A 194 -15.37 7.29 5.71
C PRO A 194 -14.58 8.49 6.22
N TRP A 195 -13.39 8.76 5.67
CA TRP A 195 -12.60 9.95 6.01
C TRP A 195 -13.32 11.22 5.56
N LYS A 196 -13.83 11.24 4.32
CA LYS A 196 -14.68 12.34 3.84
C LYS A 196 -15.87 12.60 4.77
N LYS A 197 -16.58 11.53 5.17
CA LYS A 197 -17.75 11.63 6.05
C LYS A 197 -17.41 12.14 7.44
N ALA A 198 -16.20 11.86 7.92
CA ALA A 198 -15.70 12.37 9.21
C ALA A 198 -15.13 13.79 9.10
N GLY A 199 -15.10 14.40 7.92
CA GLY A 199 -14.57 15.75 7.72
C GLY A 199 -13.04 15.80 7.58
N ILE A 200 -12.39 14.69 7.19
CA ILE A 200 -10.98 14.70 6.81
C ILE A 200 -10.89 15.23 5.37
N GLU A 201 -10.13 16.31 5.19
CA GLU A 201 -9.83 16.86 3.87
C GLU A 201 -8.84 15.95 3.15
N VAL A 202 -9.08 15.69 1.86
CA VAL A 202 -8.16 14.87 1.05
C VAL A 202 -7.82 15.62 -0.22
N THR A 203 -6.53 15.79 -0.48
CA THR A 203 -5.98 16.39 -1.70
C THR A 203 -5.08 15.40 -2.41
N VAL A 204 -4.98 15.50 -3.73
CA VAL A 204 -4.05 14.70 -4.54
C VAL A 204 -2.85 15.55 -4.87
N LEU A 205 -1.64 15.02 -4.63
CA LEU A 205 -0.37 15.65 -4.96
C LEU A 205 0.39 14.82 -5.99
N SER A 206 0.94 15.47 -7.01
CA SER A 206 1.96 14.86 -7.88
C SER A 206 3.33 14.91 -7.23
N LEU A 207 4.26 14.08 -7.70
CA LEU A 207 5.68 14.20 -7.33
C LEU A 207 6.31 15.53 -7.78
N THR A 208 5.71 16.24 -8.73
CA THR A 208 6.14 17.58 -9.16
C THR A 208 5.63 18.70 -8.25
N GLY A 209 4.76 18.38 -7.28
CA GLY A 209 4.18 19.34 -6.34
C GLY A 209 2.83 19.93 -6.78
N GLU A 210 2.28 19.48 -7.90
CA GLU A 210 0.96 19.90 -8.38
C GLU A 210 -0.13 19.33 -7.49
N SER A 211 -1.09 20.17 -7.10
CA SER A 211 -2.21 19.80 -6.24
C SER A 211 -3.51 19.79 -7.01
N ALA A 212 -4.35 18.80 -6.75
CA ALA A 212 -5.70 18.69 -7.26
C ALA A 212 -6.67 18.22 -6.17
N ASP A 213 -7.96 18.49 -6.37
CA ASP A 213 -9.01 17.97 -5.50
C ASP A 213 -9.09 16.45 -5.61
N PHE A 214 -9.38 15.79 -4.48
CA PHE A 214 -9.58 14.35 -4.51
C PHE A 214 -10.86 13.98 -5.28
N PRO A 215 -10.78 13.13 -6.32
CA PRO A 215 -11.92 12.80 -7.16
C PRO A 215 -12.83 11.82 -6.41
N TRP A 216 -13.75 12.31 -5.58
CA TRP A 216 -14.64 11.43 -4.80
C TRP A 216 -15.52 10.55 -5.69
N PRO A 217 -15.77 9.28 -5.32
CA PRO A 217 -16.67 8.42 -6.07
C PRO A 217 -18.13 8.78 -5.76
N PRO A 218 -19.08 8.40 -6.62
CA PRO A 218 -20.51 8.55 -6.32
C PRO A 218 -20.88 7.80 -5.04
N THR A 219 -21.74 8.40 -4.20
CA THR A 219 -22.09 7.88 -2.88
C THR A 219 -23.34 7.00 -2.86
N PHE A 220 -23.93 6.69 -4.02
CA PHE A 220 -25.16 5.92 -4.13
C PHE A 220 -25.02 4.52 -3.49
N PRO A 221 -25.93 4.12 -2.58
CA PRO A 221 -25.81 2.87 -1.82
C PRO A 221 -25.70 1.62 -2.69
N LEU A 222 -26.47 1.55 -3.79
CA LEU A 222 -26.41 0.43 -4.73
C LEU A 222 -25.01 0.31 -5.37
N VAL A 223 -24.44 1.41 -5.86
CA VAL A 223 -23.11 1.41 -6.50
C VAL A 223 -22.03 0.96 -5.52
N ARG A 224 -22.12 1.38 -4.26
CA ARG A 224 -21.18 0.95 -3.20
C ARG A 224 -21.32 -0.53 -2.86
N LEU A 225 -22.54 -1.06 -2.81
CA LEU A 225 -22.80 -2.47 -2.55
C LEU A 225 -22.34 -3.34 -3.72
N TRP A 226 -22.64 -2.94 -4.95
CA TRP A 226 -22.17 -3.60 -6.17
C TRP A 226 -20.65 -3.61 -6.28
N HIS A 227 -19.98 -2.49 -5.98
CA HIS A 227 -18.52 -2.45 -5.97
C HIS A 227 -17.92 -3.38 -4.91
N ARG A 228 -18.48 -3.42 -3.69
CA ARG A 228 -18.04 -4.36 -2.64
C ARG A 228 -18.25 -5.82 -3.05
N LEU A 229 -19.41 -6.14 -3.62
CA LEU A 229 -19.73 -7.49 -4.10
C LEU A 229 -18.83 -7.90 -5.28
N ALA A 230 -18.62 -7.00 -6.25
CA ALA A 230 -17.75 -7.23 -7.40
C ALA A 230 -16.30 -7.50 -6.98
N LEU A 231 -15.78 -6.75 -6.01
CA LEU A 231 -14.44 -7.00 -5.46
C LEU A 231 -14.37 -8.33 -4.70
N THR A 232 -15.41 -8.75 -3.97
CA THR A 232 -15.40 -10.07 -3.30
C THR A 232 -15.57 -11.26 -4.25
N VAL A 233 -16.23 -11.08 -5.39
CA VAL A 233 -16.40 -12.14 -6.40
C VAL A 233 -15.15 -12.27 -7.28
N THR A 234 -14.44 -11.17 -7.55
CA THR A 234 -13.21 -11.15 -8.37
C THR A 234 -11.93 -11.36 -7.54
N LEU A 235 -11.90 -10.96 -6.27
CA LEU A 235 -10.75 -11.09 -5.37
C LEU A 235 -11.11 -12.09 -4.25
N ARG A 236 -10.74 -13.36 -4.43
CA ARG A 236 -10.95 -14.39 -3.40
C ARG A 236 -9.80 -14.36 -2.39
N ARG A 237 -10.15 -14.08 -1.13
CA ARG A 237 -9.23 -13.99 0.02
C ARG A 237 -8.63 -15.35 0.38
N ASN A 238 -7.36 -15.38 0.76
CA ASN A 238 -6.77 -16.52 1.44
C ASN A 238 -7.07 -16.45 2.96
N LEU A 239 -6.85 -17.56 3.69
CA LEU A 239 -7.13 -17.68 5.13
C LEU A 239 -6.31 -16.70 6.01
N GLN A 240 -5.27 -16.07 5.46
CA GLN A 240 -4.37 -15.13 6.16
C GLN A 240 -4.68 -13.66 5.85
N GLY A 241 -5.79 -13.38 5.16
CA GLY A 241 -6.24 -12.01 4.85
C GLY A 241 -5.56 -11.36 3.64
N GLY A 242 -4.70 -12.08 2.92
CA GLY A 242 -4.10 -11.65 1.65
C GLY A 242 -4.89 -12.10 0.42
N TYR A 243 -4.52 -11.57 -0.75
CA TYR A 243 -5.11 -11.91 -2.04
C TYR A 243 -4.14 -12.67 -2.94
N GLY A 244 -4.56 -13.83 -3.48
CA GLY A 244 -3.74 -14.67 -4.38
C GLY A 244 -4.35 -16.03 -4.73
N ARG A 245 -4.45 -16.39 -6.03
CA ARG A 245 -4.77 -17.76 -6.50
C ARG A 245 -4.18 -18.05 -7.90
N PHE A 246 -3.96 -19.33 -8.21
CA PHE A 246 -3.72 -19.79 -9.59
C PHE A 246 -4.98 -19.63 -10.45
N VAL A 247 -4.81 -19.16 -11.69
CA VAL A 247 -5.90 -19.08 -12.69
C VAL A 247 -6.29 -20.51 -13.09
N GLN A 248 -7.52 -20.93 -12.78
CA GLN A 248 -8.09 -22.21 -13.25
C GLN A 248 -8.81 -22.03 -14.59
N GLU A 249 -8.83 -23.07 -15.42
CA GLU A 249 -9.63 -23.13 -16.66
C GLU A 249 -11.11 -22.84 -16.40
N SER A 250 -11.74 -22.10 -17.31
CA SER A 250 -13.15 -22.29 -17.59
C SER A 250 -13.30 -23.63 -18.29
N SER A 251 -13.75 -24.65 -17.58
CA SER A 251 -14.25 -25.88 -18.19
C SER A 251 -15.55 -25.54 -18.92
N GLY A 252 -15.44 -25.06 -20.16
CA GLY A 252 -16.56 -24.98 -21.08
C GLY A 252 -16.92 -26.39 -21.53
N GLY A 253 -18.04 -26.89 -21.04
CA GLY A 253 -18.76 -28.02 -21.65
C GLY A 253 -19.69 -27.54 -22.76
#